data_AF-A0ABD5VXP6-F1
#
_entry.id   AF-A0ABD5VXP6-F1
#
_cell.length_a   1.000
_cell.length_b   1.000
_cell.length_c   1.000
_cell.angle_alpha   90.00
_cell.angle_beta   90.00
_cell.angle_gamma   90.00
#
_symmetry.space_group_name_H-M   'P 1'
#
loop_
_entity.id
_entity.type
_entity.pdbx_description
1 polymer ?
#
loop_
_entity_poly.entity_id
_entity_poly.type
_entity_poly.pdbx_seq_one_letter_code
_entity_poly.pdbx_strand_id
1 'polypeptide(L)'
;MATQSGDKSVGDTLSDTIDESLKELVNYLPEVVVAPAFLAVGYTIATRLGPFVTGLVGRFGVDERLQGTWVGETIQKPRSDGGTNPSGAPQGQGTAGRAPGPRYGPIANATGAAVKYYIILFAAFLAADRLGIPELSQWIEGLVDYAPSFLAGAAVLIIGLVFADYAARRTAGSELAEQSEYGVWITSLVRGVLYAIVLIIGLEMFGFELEIVYLITEGITSTIGVGLTFAIAVALGVAGGLAAKDYYEENMD
;
A
#
# COMPACT_ATOMS: atom_id res chain seq x y z
N MET A 1 14.17 44.11 -51.31
CA MET A 1 14.46 43.00 -50.39
C MET A 1 13.94 41.74 -51.08
N ALA A 2 14.81 41.03 -51.81
CA ALA A 2 14.39 39.89 -52.62
C ALA A 2 14.29 38.64 -51.72
N THR A 3 13.07 38.13 -51.57
CA THR A 3 12.79 36.84 -50.94
C THR A 3 13.34 35.73 -51.81
N GLN A 4 14.41 35.09 -51.35
CA GLN A 4 14.99 33.89 -51.94
C GLN A 4 14.09 32.70 -51.54
N SER A 5 12.93 32.53 -52.21
CA SER A 5 12.16 31.28 -52.13
C SER A 5 12.85 30.26 -53.03
N GLY A 6 13.88 29.60 -52.51
CA GLY A 6 14.42 28.40 -53.14
C GLY A 6 13.33 27.36 -53.19
N ASP A 7 12.79 27.11 -54.38
CA ASP A 7 11.84 26.04 -54.69
C ASP A 7 12.57 24.71 -54.41
N LYS A 8 12.42 24.18 -53.20
CA LYS A 8 12.96 22.87 -52.87
C LYS A 8 12.20 21.86 -53.72
N SER A 9 12.93 21.16 -54.57
CA SER A 9 12.36 20.07 -55.37
C SER A 9 11.68 19.06 -54.44
N VAL A 10 10.59 18.45 -54.89
CA VAL A 10 9.87 17.40 -54.15
C VAL A 10 10.83 16.26 -53.74
N GLY A 11 11.85 15.99 -54.57
CA GLY A 11 12.90 15.02 -54.26
C GLY A 11 13.76 15.41 -53.05
N ASP A 12 14.08 16.69 -52.90
CA ASP A 12 14.89 17.19 -51.76
C ASP A 12 14.07 17.18 -50.48
N THR A 13 12.79 17.57 -50.55
CA THR A 13 11.90 17.55 -49.38
C THR A 13 11.65 16.11 -48.90
N LEU A 14 11.50 15.16 -49.83
CA LEU A 14 11.34 13.74 -49.50
C LEU A 14 12.62 13.15 -48.91
N SER A 15 13.78 13.51 -49.46
CA SER A 15 15.09 13.08 -48.92
C SER A 15 15.36 13.67 -47.54
N ASP A 16 15.06 14.96 -47.33
CA ASP A 16 15.15 15.62 -46.03
C ASP A 16 14.27 14.91 -44.98
N THR A 17 13.01 14.58 -45.34
CA THR A 17 12.07 13.88 -44.44
C THR A 17 12.54 12.47 -44.11
N ILE A 18 13.08 11.75 -45.09
CA ILE A 18 13.63 10.39 -44.89
C ILE A 18 14.89 10.46 -44.01
N ASP A 19 15.81 11.38 -44.29
CA ASP A 19 17.02 11.56 -43.49
C ASP A 19 16.68 11.97 -42.04
N GLU A 20 15.67 12.81 -41.84
CA GLU A 20 15.19 13.20 -40.51
C GLU A 20 14.57 12.01 -39.77
N SER A 21 13.73 11.21 -40.45
CA SER A 21 13.17 9.96 -39.90
C SER A 21 14.25 8.92 -39.58
N LEU A 22 15.27 8.81 -40.44
CA LEU A 22 16.40 7.90 -40.24
C LEU A 22 17.30 8.37 -39.09
N LYS A 23 17.53 9.68 -38.95
CA LYS A 23 18.24 10.26 -37.80
C LYS A 23 17.49 9.99 -36.50
N GLU A 24 16.17 10.18 -36.50
CA GLU A 24 15.32 9.87 -35.34
C GLU A 24 15.39 8.38 -34.98
N LEU A 25 15.32 7.48 -35.96
CA LEU A 25 15.47 6.04 -35.75
C LEU A 25 16.85 5.67 -35.18
N VAL A 26 17.93 6.25 -35.72
CA VAL A 26 19.30 6.02 -35.22
C VAL A 26 19.46 6.54 -33.80
N ASN A 27 18.82 7.66 -33.45
CA ASN A 27 18.82 8.21 -32.10
C ASN A 27 17.95 7.40 -31.12
N TYR A 28 16.93 6.70 -31.61
CA TYR A 28 16.07 5.82 -30.80
C TYR A 28 16.74 4.49 -30.44
N LEU A 29 17.63 3.96 -31.30
CA LEU A 29 18.32 2.68 -31.08
C LEU A 29 19.03 2.60 -29.70
N PRO A 30 19.83 3.60 -29.29
CA PRO A 30 20.46 3.62 -27.97
C PRO A 30 19.45 3.53 -26.81
N GLU A 31 18.35 4.27 -26.87
CA GLU A 31 17.37 4.32 -25.77
C GLU A 31 16.63 2.98 -25.58
N VAL A 32 16.32 2.29 -26.69
CA VAL A 32 15.72 0.94 -26.66
C VAL A 32 16.65 -0.08 -25.97
N VAL A 33 17.96 0.09 -26.08
CA VAL A 33 18.94 -0.79 -25.42
C VAL A 33 19.09 -0.43 -23.94
N VAL A 34 18.97 0.85 -23.60
CA VAL A 34 19.12 1.36 -22.24
C VAL A 34 17.92 1.01 -21.35
N ALA A 35 16.70 1.01 -21.87
CA ALA A 35 15.50 0.70 -21.09
C ALA A 35 15.51 -0.70 -20.43
N PRO A 36 15.85 -1.81 -21.12
CA PRO A 36 16.06 -3.11 -20.49
C PRO A 36 17.17 -3.12 -19.44
N ALA A 37 18.21 -2.29 -19.61
CA ALA A 37 19.29 -2.19 -18.64
C ALA A 37 18.79 -1.59 -17.32
N PHE A 38 17.94 -0.56 -17.37
CA PHE A 38 17.28 -0.01 -16.18
C PHE A 38 16.41 -1.04 -15.47
N LEU A 39 15.62 -1.82 -16.22
CA LEU A 39 14.83 -2.91 -15.66
C LEU A 39 15.70 -3.99 -14.99
N ALA A 40 16.81 -4.38 -15.62
CA ALA A 40 17.73 -5.37 -15.07
C ALA A 40 18.38 -4.89 -13.77
N VAL A 41 18.81 -3.62 -13.72
CA VAL A 41 19.36 -3.00 -12.51
C VAL A 41 18.31 -2.94 -11.41
N GLY A 42 17.12 -2.45 -11.72
CA GLY A 42 16.00 -2.39 -10.78
C GLY A 42 15.61 -3.74 -10.19
N TYR A 43 15.47 -4.76 -11.05
CA TYR A 43 15.19 -6.13 -10.62
C TYR A 43 16.28 -6.67 -9.67
N THR A 44 17.55 -6.37 -9.98
CA THR A 44 18.70 -6.76 -9.14
C THR A 44 18.67 -6.08 -7.78
N ILE A 45 18.34 -4.79 -7.74
CA ILE A 45 18.21 -4.02 -6.49
C ILE A 45 17.02 -4.55 -5.67
N ALA A 46 15.86 -4.77 -6.30
CA ALA A 46 14.65 -5.25 -5.66
C ALA A 46 14.85 -6.61 -4.97
N THR A 47 15.56 -7.53 -5.65
CA THR A 47 15.88 -8.85 -5.11
C THR A 47 16.91 -8.80 -3.98
N ARG A 48 17.84 -7.84 -4.00
CA ARG A 48 18.84 -7.64 -2.94
C ARG A 48 18.29 -6.97 -1.69
N LEU A 49 17.34 -6.04 -1.84
CA LEU A 49 16.78 -5.29 -0.71
C LEU A 49 15.70 -6.05 0.08
N GLY A 50 15.00 -7.01 -0.53
CA GLY A 50 13.95 -7.79 0.15
C GLY A 50 14.39 -8.39 1.50
N PRO A 51 15.51 -9.12 1.57
CA PRO A 51 16.04 -9.67 2.83
C PRO A 51 16.43 -8.59 3.86
N PHE A 52 16.87 -7.42 3.41
CA PHE A 52 17.28 -6.32 4.29
C PHE A 52 16.06 -5.68 4.97
N VAL A 53 15.01 -5.40 4.20
CA VAL A 53 13.75 -4.81 4.71
C VAL A 53 13.02 -5.77 5.63
N THR A 54 12.91 -7.04 5.22
CA THR A 54 12.29 -8.08 6.07
C THR A 54 13.07 -8.29 7.38
N GLY A 55 14.41 -8.18 7.34
CA GLY A 55 15.25 -8.19 8.53
C GLY A 55 15.05 -6.98 9.45
N LEU A 56 14.80 -5.79 8.90
CA LEU A 56 14.48 -4.59 9.68
C LEU A 56 13.11 -4.71 10.36
N VAL A 57 12.08 -5.13 9.63
CA VAL A 57 10.72 -5.30 10.18
C VAL A 57 10.69 -6.39 11.26
N GLY A 58 11.40 -7.49 11.04
CA GLY A 58 11.52 -8.57 12.04
C GLY A 58 12.16 -8.11 13.36
N ARG A 59 13.07 -7.13 13.33
CA ARG A 59 13.69 -6.58 14.55
C ARG A 59 12.74 -5.75 15.42
N PHE A 60 11.66 -5.22 14.86
CA PHE A 60 10.66 -4.46 15.62
C PHE A 60 9.64 -5.34 16.33
N GLY A 61 9.69 -6.67 16.18
CA GLY A 61 8.80 -7.61 16.87
C GLY A 61 7.32 -7.41 16.52
N VAL A 62 7.04 -6.88 15.32
CA VAL A 62 5.67 -6.58 14.85
C VAL A 62 4.81 -7.83 14.81
N ASP A 63 5.42 -8.98 14.46
CA ASP A 63 4.76 -10.29 14.40
C ASP A 63 4.26 -10.77 15.78
N GLU A 64 4.94 -10.40 16.87
CA GLU A 64 4.59 -10.81 18.24
C GLU A 64 3.48 -9.93 18.85
N ARG A 65 3.35 -8.68 18.38
CA ARG A 65 2.29 -7.76 18.83
C ARG A 65 0.95 -7.98 18.13
N LEU A 66 0.93 -8.72 17.03
CA LEU A 66 -0.27 -8.95 16.20
C LEU A 66 -0.84 -10.36 16.32
N GLN A 67 -0.16 -11.28 17.00
CA GLN A 67 -0.73 -12.58 17.37
C GLN A 67 -1.97 -12.47 18.28
N GLY A 68 -2.17 -11.33 18.95
CA GLY A 68 -3.34 -11.05 19.79
C GLY A 68 -4.46 -10.25 19.11
N THR A 69 -4.39 -9.98 17.80
CA THR A 69 -5.44 -9.27 17.06
C THR A 69 -6.18 -10.22 16.10
N TRP A 70 -7.43 -9.91 15.79
CA TRP A 70 -8.31 -10.68 14.89
C TRP A 70 -7.71 -10.94 13.47
N VAL A 71 -6.70 -10.15 13.07
CA VAL A 71 -5.98 -10.31 11.80
C VAL A 71 -4.94 -11.44 11.85
N GLY A 72 -4.39 -11.77 13.03
CA GLY A 72 -3.41 -12.85 13.21
C GLY A 72 -4.04 -14.25 13.18
N GLU A 73 -5.22 -14.42 13.79
CA GLU A 73 -5.92 -15.72 13.87
C GLU A 73 -6.51 -16.16 12.52
N THR A 74 -6.98 -15.23 11.69
CA THR A 74 -7.60 -15.55 10.39
C THR A 74 -6.59 -15.99 9.32
N ILE A 75 -5.32 -15.62 9.48
CA ILE A 75 -4.23 -16.04 8.58
C ILE A 75 -3.61 -17.37 9.04
N GLN A 76 -3.75 -17.75 10.32
CA GLN A 76 -3.36 -19.06 10.85
C GLN A 76 -4.48 -20.08 10.72
N LYS A 77 -4.82 -20.45 9.49
CA LYS A 77 -5.22 -21.83 9.24
C LYS A 77 -4.19 -22.44 8.29
N PRO A 78 -3.20 -23.19 8.81
CA PRO A 78 -2.58 -24.22 8.00
C PRO A 78 -3.75 -25.01 7.44
N ARG A 79 -3.86 -25.04 6.11
CA ARG A 79 -4.73 -25.99 5.43
C ARG A 79 -4.21 -27.37 5.81
N SER A 80 -4.68 -27.87 6.95
CA SER A 80 -4.62 -29.26 7.32
C SER A 80 -5.64 -29.91 6.42
N ASP A 81 -5.23 -30.13 5.17
CA ASP A 81 -5.85 -31.14 4.33
C ASP A 81 -5.72 -32.43 5.13
N GLY A 82 -6.79 -32.76 5.86
CA GLY A 82 -7.01 -34.04 6.49
C GLY A 82 -7.07 -35.08 5.39
N GLY A 83 -5.91 -35.44 4.86
CA GLY A 83 -5.72 -36.64 4.08
C GLY A 83 -5.94 -37.80 5.01
N THR A 84 -7.16 -38.32 5.04
CA THR A 84 -7.41 -39.70 5.42
C THR A 84 -6.68 -40.57 4.41
N ASN A 85 -5.39 -40.84 4.67
CA ASN A 85 -4.66 -41.93 4.03
C ASN A 85 -5.07 -43.22 4.76
N PRO A 86 -5.85 -44.13 4.15
CA PRO A 86 -6.20 -45.41 4.76
C PRO A 86 -5.11 -46.48 4.55
N SER A 87 -3.86 -46.07 4.31
CA SER A 87 -2.79 -46.98 3.92
C SER A 87 -1.78 -47.13 5.06
N GLY A 88 -1.94 -48.19 5.84
CA GLY A 88 -1.01 -48.59 6.91
C GLY A 88 0.34 -49.07 6.37
N ALA A 89 1.24 -48.13 6.07
CA ALA A 89 2.66 -48.42 5.89
C ALA A 89 3.49 -47.53 6.84
N PRO A 90 4.38 -48.09 7.67
CA PRO A 90 5.29 -47.29 8.47
C PRO A 90 6.34 -46.65 7.55
N GLN A 91 6.16 -45.37 7.23
CA GLN A 91 7.22 -44.57 6.58
C GLN A 91 8.22 -44.12 7.64
N GLY A 92 9.24 -44.96 7.84
CA GLY A 92 10.50 -44.53 8.44
C GLY A 92 11.36 -43.78 7.42
N GLN A 93 11.99 -42.71 7.91
CA GLN A 93 13.25 -42.11 7.45
C GLN A 93 13.27 -41.30 6.13
N GLY A 94 13.80 -40.08 6.26
CA GLY A 94 14.85 -39.64 5.33
C GLY A 94 14.58 -38.42 4.47
N THR A 95 14.15 -37.29 5.02
CA THR A 95 14.51 -35.99 4.43
C THR A 95 15.42 -35.24 5.38
N ALA A 96 16.71 -35.28 5.04
CA ALA A 96 17.77 -34.52 5.66
C ALA A 96 17.35 -33.05 5.82
N GLY A 97 17.68 -32.49 6.99
CA GLY A 97 17.29 -31.17 7.44
C GLY A 97 17.59 -30.09 6.42
N ARG A 98 16.55 -29.68 5.69
CA ARG A 98 16.47 -28.31 5.20
C ARG A 98 16.14 -27.49 6.43
N ALA A 99 17.11 -26.72 6.93
CA ALA A 99 16.87 -25.75 7.98
C ALA A 99 15.60 -24.97 7.60
N PRO A 100 14.61 -24.84 8.50
CA PRO A 100 13.45 -24.00 8.24
C PRO A 100 13.98 -22.65 7.79
N GLY A 101 13.74 -22.26 6.53
CA GLY A 101 14.09 -20.93 6.07
C GLY A 101 13.45 -19.92 7.03
N PRO A 102 14.07 -18.75 7.28
CA PRO A 102 13.52 -17.75 8.19
C PRO A 102 12.03 -17.53 7.89
N ARG A 103 11.17 -18.00 8.80
CA ARG A 103 9.72 -17.85 8.68
C ARG A 103 9.39 -16.43 9.13
N TYR A 104 9.62 -15.48 8.24
CA TYR A 104 9.13 -14.12 8.41
C TYR A 104 7.60 -14.17 8.51
N GLY A 105 7.01 -13.44 9.47
CA GLY A 105 5.55 -13.40 9.60
C GLY A 105 4.88 -12.81 8.35
N PRO A 106 3.54 -12.96 8.23
CA PRO A 106 2.78 -12.50 7.06
C PRO A 106 3.03 -11.03 6.70
N ILE A 107 3.27 -10.19 7.71
CA ILE A 107 3.49 -8.75 7.55
C ILE A 107 4.90 -8.44 7.06
N ALA A 108 5.91 -9.09 7.63
CA ALA A 108 7.27 -8.94 7.12
C ALA A 108 7.36 -9.37 5.64
N ASN A 109 6.64 -10.43 5.24
CA ASN A 109 6.54 -10.81 3.83
C ASN A 109 5.76 -9.78 3.00
N ALA A 110 4.64 -9.24 3.51
CA ALA A 110 3.88 -8.20 2.83
C ALA A 110 4.68 -6.91 2.63
N THR A 111 5.41 -6.45 3.66
CA THR A 111 6.29 -5.27 3.57
C THR A 111 7.47 -5.52 2.62
N GLY A 112 8.11 -6.69 2.71
CA GLY A 112 9.18 -7.07 1.80
C GLY A 112 8.71 -7.16 0.34
N ALA A 113 7.50 -7.68 0.12
CA ALA A 113 6.86 -7.71 -1.19
C ALA A 113 6.56 -6.29 -1.68
N ALA A 114 5.96 -5.43 -0.84
CA ALA A 114 5.65 -4.05 -1.20
C ALA A 114 6.89 -3.28 -1.66
N VAL A 115 8.00 -3.34 -0.90
CA VAL A 115 9.25 -2.69 -1.30
C VAL A 115 9.83 -3.28 -2.58
N LYS A 116 9.77 -4.61 -2.75
CA LYS A 116 10.22 -5.26 -3.99
C LYS A 116 9.42 -4.75 -5.20
N TYR A 117 8.10 -4.69 -5.11
CA TYR A 117 7.25 -4.19 -6.19
C TYR A 117 7.48 -2.70 -6.45
N TYR A 118 7.70 -1.89 -5.41
CA TYR A 118 8.06 -0.48 -5.56
C TYR A 118 9.34 -0.28 -6.37
N ILE A 119 10.41 -1.02 -6.05
CA ILE A 119 11.69 -0.90 -6.78
C ILE A 119 11.54 -1.36 -8.24
N ILE A 120 10.75 -2.40 -8.51
CA ILE A 120 10.47 -2.86 -9.88
C ILE A 120 9.68 -1.78 -10.65
N LEU A 121 8.68 -1.18 -10.00
CA LEU A 121 7.87 -0.12 -10.59
C LEU A 121 8.73 1.12 -10.90
N PHE A 122 9.58 1.52 -9.97
CA PHE A 122 10.56 2.60 -10.18
C PHE A 122 11.51 2.29 -11.35
N ALA A 123 11.96 1.05 -11.48
CA ALA A 123 12.79 0.67 -12.61
C ALA A 123 12.04 0.69 -13.95
N ALA A 124 10.76 0.33 -13.93
CA ALA A 124 9.88 0.44 -15.10
C ALA A 124 9.63 1.90 -15.47
N PHE A 125 9.53 2.82 -14.49
CA PHE A 125 9.48 4.26 -14.72
C PHE A 125 10.70 4.75 -15.48
N LEU A 126 11.90 4.47 -14.96
CA LEU A 126 13.15 4.88 -15.59
C LEU A 126 13.29 4.29 -16.99
N ALA A 127 12.82 3.05 -17.20
CA ALA A 127 12.81 2.44 -18.53
C ALA A 127 11.82 3.13 -19.48
N ALA A 128 10.63 3.49 -19.02
CA ALA A 128 9.61 4.16 -19.82
C ALA A 128 10.00 5.59 -20.20
N ASP A 129 10.61 6.34 -19.26
CA ASP A 129 11.19 7.67 -19.49
C ASP A 129 12.22 7.63 -20.62
N ARG A 130 13.12 6.64 -20.58
CA ARG A 130 14.11 6.44 -21.65
C ARG A 130 13.51 6.06 -22.98
N LEU A 131 12.44 5.25 -23.00
CA LEU A 131 11.74 4.92 -24.24
C LEU A 131 11.06 6.14 -24.88
N GLY A 132 11.07 7.31 -24.23
CA GLY A 132 10.57 8.55 -24.80
C GLY A 132 9.07 8.49 -25.07
N ILE A 133 8.32 7.75 -24.24
CA ILE A 133 6.86 7.67 -24.30
C ILE A 133 6.32 8.58 -23.18
N PRO A 134 6.03 9.86 -23.47
CA PRO A 134 5.74 10.84 -22.42
C PRO A 134 4.49 10.49 -21.63
N GLU A 135 3.48 9.93 -22.30
CA GLU A 135 2.21 9.55 -21.67
C GLU A 135 2.44 8.43 -20.65
N LEU A 136 3.16 7.38 -21.01
CA LEU A 136 3.48 6.29 -20.08
C LEU A 136 4.38 6.78 -18.94
N SER A 137 5.30 7.69 -19.22
CA SER A 137 6.21 8.24 -18.22
C SER A 137 5.44 9.03 -17.16
N GLN A 138 4.51 9.90 -17.56
CA GLN A 138 3.66 10.67 -16.64
C GLN A 138 2.79 9.77 -15.75
N TRP A 139 2.16 8.75 -16.34
CA TRP A 139 1.36 7.80 -15.55
C TRP A 139 2.23 7.06 -14.54
N ILE A 140 3.41 6.58 -14.94
CA ILE A 140 4.29 5.84 -14.04
C ILE A 140 4.92 6.77 -12.99
N GLU A 141 5.27 8.01 -13.33
CA GLU A 141 5.74 9.03 -12.38
C GLU A 141 4.72 9.22 -11.25
N GLY A 142 3.44 9.38 -11.60
CA GLY A 142 2.36 9.44 -10.63
C GLY A 142 2.30 8.20 -9.73
N LEU A 143 2.50 6.99 -10.27
CA LEU A 143 2.55 5.76 -9.46
C LEU A 143 3.79 5.70 -8.55
N VAL A 144 4.95 6.18 -9.02
CA VAL A 144 6.19 6.24 -8.24
C VAL A 144 6.06 7.22 -7.09
N ASP A 145 5.48 8.38 -7.33
CA ASP A 145 5.28 9.44 -6.32
C ASP A 145 4.19 9.06 -5.31
N TYR A 146 3.18 8.31 -5.76
CA TYR A 146 2.11 7.77 -4.91
C TYR A 146 2.58 6.67 -3.96
N ALA A 147 3.59 5.88 -4.34
CA ALA A 147 3.97 4.71 -3.55
C ALA A 147 4.58 5.03 -2.16
N PRO A 148 5.45 6.06 -1.97
CA PRO A 148 5.91 6.48 -0.65
C PRO A 148 4.78 6.92 0.29
N SER A 149 3.83 7.72 -0.20
CA SER A 149 2.67 8.16 0.60
C SER A 149 1.80 6.96 0.96
N PHE A 150 1.62 6.03 0.03
CA PHE A 150 0.92 4.78 0.31
C PHE A 150 1.56 3.97 1.44
N LEU A 151 2.88 3.81 1.40
CA LEU A 151 3.61 3.11 2.46
C LEU A 151 3.52 3.85 3.80
N ALA A 152 3.56 5.19 3.79
CA ALA A 152 3.39 6.00 5.00
C ALA A 152 2.00 5.82 5.62
N GLY A 153 0.93 5.86 4.83
CA GLY A 153 -0.43 5.61 5.29
C GLY A 153 -0.62 4.21 5.86
N ALA A 154 -0.10 3.19 5.17
CA ALA A 154 -0.10 1.82 5.68
C ALA A 154 0.67 1.69 7.01
N ALA A 155 1.83 2.32 7.13
CA ALA A 155 2.61 2.32 8.36
C ALA A 155 1.87 2.99 9.52
N VAL A 156 1.21 4.13 9.27
CA VAL A 156 0.39 4.82 10.28
C VAL A 156 -0.81 4.00 10.70
N LEU A 157 -1.49 3.31 9.78
CA LEU A 157 -2.57 2.39 10.16
C LEU A 157 -2.06 1.28 11.08
N ILE A 158 -0.95 0.63 10.73
CA ILE A 158 -0.38 -0.46 11.53
C ILE A 158 0.00 0.04 12.93
N ILE A 159 0.75 1.14 13.02
CA ILE A 159 1.23 1.68 14.29
C ILE A 159 0.07 2.25 15.12
N GLY A 160 -0.82 2.99 14.47
CA GLY A 160 -1.95 3.65 15.09
C GLY A 160 -2.96 2.68 15.67
N LEU A 161 -3.27 1.58 14.97
CA LEU A 161 -4.21 0.57 15.49
C LEU A 161 -3.66 -0.09 16.75
N VAL A 162 -2.36 -0.41 16.77
CA VAL A 162 -1.67 -0.94 17.97
C VAL A 162 -1.74 0.06 19.12
N PHE A 163 -1.53 1.36 18.84
CA PHE A 163 -1.61 2.41 19.85
C PHE A 163 -3.02 2.61 20.39
N ALA A 164 -4.03 2.60 19.51
CA ALA A 164 -5.43 2.72 19.87
C ALA A 164 -5.88 1.59 20.80
N ASP A 165 -5.47 0.35 20.51
CA ASP A 165 -5.70 -0.80 21.37
C ASP A 165 -5.03 -0.66 22.75
N TYR A 166 -3.79 -0.17 22.79
CA TYR A 166 -3.08 0.06 24.05
C TYR A 166 -3.77 1.13 24.91
N ALA A 167 -4.16 2.26 24.29
CA ALA A 167 -4.84 3.35 24.98
C ALA A 167 -6.23 2.92 25.50
N ALA A 168 -7.02 2.22 24.68
CA ALA A 168 -8.34 1.73 25.09
C ALA A 168 -8.25 0.77 26.30
N ARG A 169 -7.29 -0.17 26.26
CA ARG A 169 -7.06 -1.11 27.39
C ARG A 169 -6.63 -0.39 28.67
N ARG A 170 -5.83 0.68 28.56
CA ARG A 170 -5.39 1.43 29.74
C ARG A 170 -6.52 2.16 30.44
N THR A 171 -7.50 2.64 29.66
CA THR A 171 -8.72 3.28 30.16
C THR A 171 -9.67 2.26 30.80
N ALA A 172 -9.77 1.06 30.19
CA ALA A 172 -10.61 -0.04 30.67
C ALA A 172 -10.27 -0.49 32.11
N GLY A 173 -8.99 -0.43 32.49
CA GLY A 173 -8.49 -0.86 33.80
C GLY A 173 -8.44 0.24 34.87
N SER A 174 -9.18 1.35 34.70
CA SER A 174 -9.29 2.38 35.74
C SER A 174 -10.47 2.07 36.67
N GLU A 175 -10.34 2.30 37.99
CA GLU A 175 -11.39 2.02 39.01
C GLU A 175 -12.75 2.65 38.65
N LEU A 176 -12.76 3.70 37.82
CA LEU A 176 -13.96 4.37 37.29
C LEU A 176 -14.79 3.49 36.33
N ALA A 177 -14.17 2.51 35.67
CA ALA A 177 -14.84 1.56 34.80
C ALA A 177 -15.36 0.31 35.54
N GLU A 178 -14.84 0.01 36.73
CA GLU A 178 -15.22 -1.18 37.52
C GLU A 178 -16.47 -0.96 38.40
N GLN A 179 -16.77 0.28 38.80
CA GLN A 179 -17.87 0.56 39.74
C GLN A 179 -19.17 1.05 39.10
N SER A 180 -19.19 1.35 37.80
CA SER A 180 -20.41 1.80 37.13
C SER A 180 -20.85 0.84 36.03
N GLU A 181 -22.17 0.63 35.93
CA GLU A 181 -22.85 -0.05 34.82
C GLU A 181 -22.51 0.58 33.45
N TYR A 182 -21.85 1.73 33.48
CA TYR A 182 -21.37 2.54 32.37
C TYR A 182 -19.91 2.25 31.93
N GLY A 183 -19.16 1.37 32.60
CA GLY A 183 -17.77 1.07 32.24
C GLY A 183 -17.60 0.42 30.85
N VAL A 184 -18.59 -0.36 30.41
CA VAL A 184 -18.54 -1.11 29.14
C VAL A 184 -18.65 -0.19 27.92
N TRP A 185 -19.51 0.83 27.95
CA TRP A 185 -19.67 1.75 26.80
C TRP A 185 -18.54 2.77 26.70
N ILE A 186 -18.00 3.26 27.82
CA ILE A 186 -16.89 4.24 27.81
C ILE A 186 -15.65 3.66 27.13
N THR A 187 -15.32 2.41 27.47
CA THR A 187 -14.17 1.70 26.90
C THR A 187 -14.36 1.48 25.39
N SER A 188 -15.58 1.13 24.99
CA SER A 188 -15.94 0.92 23.57
C SER A 188 -15.89 2.23 22.78
N LEU A 189 -16.34 3.35 23.38
CA LEU A 189 -16.28 4.67 22.77
C LEU A 189 -14.84 5.14 22.54
N VAL A 190 -13.97 5.00 23.54
CA VAL A 190 -12.55 5.38 23.41
C VAL A 190 -11.88 4.55 22.30
N ARG A 191 -12.13 3.23 22.27
CA ARG A 191 -11.58 2.36 21.23
C ARG A 191 -12.08 2.76 19.83
N GLY A 192 -13.38 3.00 19.69
CA GLY A 192 -14.00 3.40 18.42
C GLY A 192 -13.47 4.75 17.91
N VAL A 193 -13.36 5.75 18.80
CA VAL A 193 -12.85 7.08 18.45
C VAL A 193 -11.38 7.02 18.02
N LEU A 194 -10.54 6.30 18.76
CA LEU A 194 -9.12 6.16 18.40
C LEU A 194 -8.93 5.40 17.09
N TYR A 195 -9.70 4.34 16.84
CA TYR A 195 -9.69 3.65 15.55
C TYR A 195 -10.15 4.56 14.41
N ALA A 196 -11.20 5.36 14.61
CA ALA A 196 -11.66 6.31 13.60
C ALA A 196 -10.58 7.35 13.26
N ILE A 197 -9.90 7.91 14.28
CA ILE A 197 -8.81 8.88 14.07
C ILE A 197 -7.64 8.24 13.30
N VAL A 198 -7.21 7.04 13.70
CA VAL A 198 -6.12 6.33 13.03
C VAL A 198 -6.50 6.02 11.58
N LEU A 199 -7.74 5.57 11.34
CA LEU A 199 -8.25 5.28 10.00
C LEU A 199 -8.23 6.53 9.13
N ILE A 200 -8.69 7.68 9.66
CA ILE A 200 -8.71 8.96 8.95
C ILE A 200 -7.29 9.40 8.58
N ILE A 201 -6.35 9.42 9.53
CA ILE A 201 -4.97 9.86 9.28
C ILE A 201 -4.27 8.92 8.30
N GLY A 202 -4.45 7.61 8.47
CA GLY A 202 -3.89 6.62 7.54
C GLY A 202 -4.45 6.75 6.13
N LEU A 203 -5.74 7.06 6.01
CA LEU A 203 -6.41 7.27 4.73
C LEU A 203 -5.98 8.58 4.05
N GLU A 204 -5.80 9.65 4.83
CA GLU A 204 -5.26 10.94 4.36
C GLU A 204 -3.86 10.77 3.78
N MET A 205 -3.00 9.99 4.45
CA MET A 205 -1.63 9.73 3.98
C MET A 205 -1.56 8.87 2.72
N PHE A 206 -2.57 8.05 2.42
CA PHE A 206 -2.57 7.27 1.19
C PHE A 206 -2.58 8.16 -0.06
N GLY A 207 -2.75 9.48 0.04
CA GLY A 207 -2.81 10.33 -1.15
C GLY A 207 -4.03 10.02 -2.00
N PHE A 208 -5.01 9.27 -1.47
CA PHE A 208 -6.40 9.53 -1.81
C PHE A 208 -6.75 10.90 -1.23
N GLU A 209 -6.14 11.95 -1.78
CA GLU A 209 -6.92 13.14 -2.05
C GLU A 209 -8.17 12.56 -2.71
N LEU A 210 -9.33 12.71 -2.08
CA LEU A 210 -10.57 12.48 -2.77
C LEU A 210 -10.66 13.58 -3.81
N GLU A 211 -9.74 13.62 -4.77
CA GLU A 211 -9.64 14.59 -5.84
C GLU A 211 -10.89 14.48 -6.70
N ILE A 212 -11.54 13.30 -6.72
CA ILE A 212 -12.89 13.13 -7.24
C ILE A 212 -13.92 14.01 -6.51
N VAL A 213 -13.79 14.21 -5.19
CA VAL A 213 -14.61 15.15 -4.41
C VAL A 213 -14.03 16.57 -4.48
N TYR A 214 -12.71 16.75 -4.46
CA TYR A 214 -12.01 18.04 -4.46
C TYR A 214 -12.13 18.77 -5.80
N LEU A 215 -12.23 18.07 -6.94
CA LEU A 215 -12.56 18.67 -8.25
C LEU A 215 -13.96 19.29 -8.27
N ILE A 216 -14.91 18.68 -7.54
CA ILE A 216 -16.26 19.25 -7.36
C ILE A 216 -16.24 20.37 -6.33
N THR A 217 -15.37 20.23 -5.32
CA THR A 217 -15.42 21.09 -4.15
C THR A 217 -14.56 22.34 -4.29
N GLU A 218 -13.41 22.32 -4.96
CA GLU A 218 -12.59 23.50 -5.30
C GLU A 218 -13.40 24.49 -6.17
N GLY A 219 -14.42 24.00 -6.88
CA GLY A 219 -15.47 24.81 -7.50
C GLY A 219 -16.48 25.46 -6.53
N ILE A 220 -16.49 25.07 -5.25
CA ILE A 220 -17.48 25.48 -4.23
C ILE A 220 -16.82 26.21 -3.04
N THR A 221 -15.55 25.98 -2.66
CA THR A 221 -15.02 26.51 -1.39
C THR A 221 -13.47 26.53 -1.32
N SER A 222 -12.76 27.65 -1.28
CA SER A 222 -11.57 27.64 -0.39
C SER A 222 -12.10 27.41 1.05
N THR A 223 -11.64 26.40 1.83
CA THR A 223 -12.09 25.88 3.18
C THR A 223 -12.49 24.36 3.24
N ILE A 224 -12.17 23.53 2.25
CA ILE A 224 -12.83 22.20 2.05
C ILE A 224 -12.33 21.02 2.89
N GLY A 225 -11.07 21.02 3.34
CA GLY A 225 -10.48 19.84 4.01
C GLY A 225 -11.21 19.35 5.27
N VAL A 226 -12.10 20.15 5.85
CA VAL A 226 -12.82 19.87 7.11
C VAL A 226 -14.14 19.12 6.89
N GLY A 227 -14.74 19.21 5.69
CA GLY A 227 -16.11 18.71 5.44
C GLY A 227 -16.21 17.18 5.36
N LEU A 228 -15.23 16.54 4.73
CA LEU A 228 -15.26 15.10 4.51
C LEU A 228 -14.74 14.31 5.72
N THR A 229 -13.81 14.89 6.45
CA THR A 229 -13.35 14.40 7.76
C THR A 229 -14.46 14.44 8.81
N PHE A 230 -15.28 15.50 8.84
CA PHE A 230 -16.47 15.54 9.69
C PHE A 230 -17.54 14.50 9.26
N ALA A 231 -17.75 14.30 7.95
CA ALA A 231 -18.75 13.35 7.43
C ALA A 231 -18.43 11.88 7.77
N ILE A 232 -17.17 11.45 7.65
CA ILE A 232 -16.74 10.09 8.01
C ILE A 232 -16.79 9.89 9.54
N ALA A 233 -16.39 10.91 10.31
CA ALA A 233 -16.40 10.86 11.78
C ALA A 233 -17.83 10.73 12.36
N VAL A 234 -18.80 11.45 11.78
CA VAL A 234 -20.21 11.34 12.18
C VAL A 234 -20.81 10.00 11.74
N ALA A 235 -20.51 9.53 10.52
CA ALA A 235 -21.06 8.27 10.00
C ALA A 235 -20.63 7.05 10.84
N LEU A 236 -19.36 6.97 11.23
CA LEU A 236 -18.85 5.86 12.05
C LEU A 236 -19.28 5.98 13.52
N GLY A 237 -19.36 7.20 14.06
CA GLY A 237 -19.86 7.45 15.42
C GLY A 237 -21.34 7.06 15.61
N VAL A 238 -22.20 7.36 14.62
CA VAL A 238 -23.63 7.02 14.65
C VAL A 238 -23.85 5.52 14.43
N ALA A 239 -23.14 4.89 13.48
CA ALA A 239 -23.29 3.46 13.22
C ALA A 239 -22.82 2.58 14.39
N GLY A 240 -21.71 2.94 15.04
CA GLY A 240 -21.22 2.21 16.21
C GLY A 240 -22.11 2.40 17.45
N GLY A 241 -22.69 3.59 17.63
CA GLY A 241 -23.62 3.87 18.73
C GLY A 241 -24.96 3.14 18.61
N LEU A 242 -25.50 3.01 17.39
CA LEU A 242 -26.75 2.28 17.15
C LEU A 242 -26.57 0.76 17.28
N ALA A 243 -25.48 0.20 16.74
CA ALA A 243 -25.19 -1.23 16.89
C ALA A 243 -24.96 -1.65 18.36
N ALA A 244 -24.39 -0.76 19.17
CA ALA A 244 -24.26 -0.98 20.60
C ALA A 244 -25.61 -0.95 21.32
N LYS A 245 -26.48 -0.01 20.98
CA LYS A 245 -27.82 0.11 21.57
C LYS A 245 -28.69 -1.13 21.26
N ASP A 246 -28.68 -1.58 20.02
CA ASP A 246 -29.50 -2.71 19.57
C ASP A 246 -29.11 -4.02 20.29
N TYR A 247 -27.81 -4.20 20.58
CA TYR A 247 -27.31 -5.34 21.35
C TYR A 247 -27.79 -5.35 22.81
N TYR A 248 -28.05 -4.18 23.39
CA TYR A 248 -28.55 -4.06 24.77
C TYR A 248 -30.07 -4.27 24.84
N GLU A 249 -30.82 -3.80 23.85
CA GLU A 249 -32.28 -3.97 23.81
C GLU A 249 -32.70 -5.43 23.52
N GLU A 250 -31.88 -6.18 22.77
CA GLU A 250 -32.15 -7.59 22.46
C GLU A 250 -31.81 -8.56 23.61
N ASN A 251 -31.03 -8.11 24.59
CA ASN A 251 -30.52 -8.93 25.68
C ASN A 251 -31.13 -8.61 27.06
N MET A 252 -32.09 -7.68 27.13
CA MET A 252 -32.82 -7.37 28.35
C MET A 252 -34.28 -7.82 28.25
N ASP A 253 -34.50 -9.10 28.53
CA ASP A 253 -35.75 -9.69 29.04
C ASP A 253 -35.48 -10.35 30.40
#